data_AF-A0A524EBE0-F1
#
_entry.id   AF-A0A524EBE0-F1
#
_cell.length_a   1.000
_cell.length_b   1.000
_cell.length_c   1.000
_cell.angle_alpha   90.00
_cell.angle_beta   90.00
_cell.angle_gamma   90.00
#
_symmetry.space_group_name_H-M   'P 1'
#
loop_
_entity.id
_entity.type
_entity.pdbx_description
1 polymer ?
#
loop_
_entity_poly.entity_id
_entity_poly.type
_entity_poly.pdbx_seq_one_letter_code
_entity_poly.pdbx_strand_id
1 'polypeptide(L)'
;MIKRLTIKSFKSIKLLELECNRINVFIGSPNTGKSNILEALSYISYFFNFRNNIGPSLEDFIRFDHRSDLFYDNEVSQPIHIKFDDYSLQINYKEQLSDELYLKERKLFHGDYKGYPFKYYKYRDREIFDSTFPDYLLPSDGRNLFFLLLTQKKLRELISDLLKPFDLSLGLR
;
A
#
# COMPACT_ATOMS: atom_id res chain seq x y z
N MET A 1 -2.93 -12.42 6.26
CA MET A 1 -1.84 -11.70 6.93
C MET A 1 -0.56 -12.20 6.30
N ILE A 2 0.30 -11.28 5.83
CA ILE A 2 1.62 -11.64 5.32
C ILE A 2 2.43 -12.24 6.47
N LYS A 3 2.95 -13.46 6.30
CA LYS A 3 3.81 -14.14 7.28
C LYS A 3 5.28 -14.03 6.93
N ARG A 4 5.62 -14.05 5.65
CA ARG A 4 7.00 -13.93 5.17
C ARG A 4 7.06 -12.86 4.10
N LEU A 5 8.02 -11.94 4.23
CA LEU A 5 8.25 -10.85 3.30
C LEU A 5 9.72 -10.87 2.86
N THR A 6 9.95 -10.86 1.55
CA THR A 6 11.27 -10.63 0.97
C THR A 6 11.19 -9.45 0.01
N ILE A 7 12.08 -8.47 0.17
CA ILE A 7 12.20 -7.32 -0.73
C ILE A 7 13.61 -7.29 -1.27
N LYS A 8 13.77 -7.18 -2.58
CA LYS A 8 15.06 -7.13 -3.27
C LYS A 8 15.06 -6.02 -4.31
N SER A 9 16.17 -5.30 -4.39
CA SER A 9 16.43 -4.25 -5.38
C SER A 9 15.43 -3.07 -5.36
N PHE A 10 14.84 -2.73 -4.20
CA PHE A 10 13.84 -1.67 -4.07
C PHE A 10 14.37 -0.46 -3.29
N LYS A 11 14.52 0.69 -3.93
CA LYS A 11 15.05 1.92 -3.32
C LYS A 11 16.35 1.63 -2.55
N SER A 12 16.46 2.01 -1.28
CA SER A 12 17.66 1.71 -0.47
C SER A 12 17.78 0.24 -0.03
N ILE A 13 16.84 -0.64 -0.37
CA ILE A 13 16.81 -2.04 0.05
C ILE A 13 17.45 -2.92 -1.03
N LYS A 14 18.69 -3.36 -0.78
CA LYS A 14 19.35 -4.36 -1.61
C LYS A 14 18.69 -5.74 -1.47
N LEU A 15 18.56 -6.20 -0.22
CA LEU A 15 17.85 -7.41 0.17
C LEU A 15 17.36 -7.25 1.61
N LEU A 16 16.09 -7.57 1.84
CA LEU A 16 15.47 -7.67 3.16
C LEU A 16 14.66 -8.97 3.20
N GLU A 17 14.83 -9.73 4.26
CA GLU A 17 14.01 -10.90 4.58
C GLU A 17 13.44 -10.72 5.98
N LEU A 18 12.13 -10.90 6.12
CA LEU A 18 11.40 -10.63 7.35
C LEU A 18 10.32 -11.68 7.57
N GLU A 19 10.26 -12.21 8.78
CA GLU A 19 9.09 -12.90 9.29
C GLU A 19 8.15 -11.89 9.97
N CYS A 20 6.92 -11.82 9.49
CA CYS A 20 5.91 -10.88 9.92
C CYS A 20 5.00 -11.50 10.98
N ASN A 21 4.87 -10.81 12.10
CA ASN A 21 3.90 -11.10 13.14
C ASN A 21 2.57 -10.37 12.90
N ARG A 22 1.61 -10.57 13.81
CA ARG A 22 0.34 -9.80 13.79
C ARG A 22 0.56 -8.30 13.92
N ILE A 23 1.55 -7.88 14.70
CA ILE A 23 1.96 -6.49 14.88
C ILE A 23 3.46 -6.44 14.62
N ASN A 24 3.89 -5.56 13.72
CA ASN A 24 5.30 -5.35 13.39
C ASN A 24 5.60 -3.87 13.59
N VAL A 25 6.64 -3.56 14.37
CA VAL A 25 7.06 -2.18 14.64
C VAL A 25 8.47 -1.99 14.11
N PHE A 26 8.63 -1.13 13.11
CA PHE A 26 9.92 -0.84 12.48
C PHE A 26 10.52 0.44 13.08
N ILE A 27 11.62 0.30 13.83
CA ILE A 27 12.29 1.39 14.55
C ILE A 27 13.74 1.49 14.08
N GLY A 28 14.30 2.70 14.08
CA GLY A 28 15.69 2.96 13.71
C GLY A 28 15.93 4.40 13.27
N SER A 29 17.20 4.78 13.13
CA SER A 29 17.61 6.15 12.76
C SER A 29 16.97 6.64 11.47
N PRO A 30 16.82 7.96 11.25
CA PRO A 30 16.37 8.50 9.97
C PRO A 30 17.16 7.91 8.79
N ASN A 31 16.51 7.75 7.64
CA ASN A 31 17.11 7.26 6.39
C ASN A 31 17.64 5.81 6.38
N THR A 32 17.34 4.98 7.39
CA THR A 32 17.71 3.55 7.40
C THR A 32 16.83 2.65 6.51
N GLY A 33 15.98 3.22 5.65
CA GLY A 33 15.12 2.44 4.75
C GLY A 33 13.80 1.94 5.34
N LYS A 34 13.44 2.30 6.58
CA LYS A 34 12.15 1.91 7.20
C LYS A 34 10.95 2.27 6.34
N SER A 35 10.91 3.49 5.81
CA SER A 35 9.85 3.93 4.92
C SER A 35 9.84 3.14 3.61
N ASN A 36 10.99 2.70 3.11
CA ASN A 36 11.08 1.89 1.89
C ASN A 36 10.45 0.49 2.10
N ILE A 37 10.49 -0.06 3.32
CA ILE A 37 9.76 -1.30 3.65
C ILE A 37 8.25 -1.08 3.50
N LEU A 38 7.74 0.02 4.09
CA LEU A 38 6.32 0.38 4.01
C LEU A 38 5.89 0.71 2.58
N GLU A 39 6.74 1.36 1.79
CA GLU A 39 6.47 1.69 0.39
C GLU A 39 6.49 0.45 -0.51
N ALA A 40 7.37 -0.53 -0.28
CA ALA A 40 7.31 -1.81 -0.98
C ALA A 40 5.97 -2.53 -0.71
N LEU A 41 5.53 -2.54 0.55
CA LEU A 41 4.20 -3.04 0.91
C LEU A 41 3.08 -2.22 0.26
N SER A 42 3.25 -0.90 0.13
CA SER A 42 2.28 -0.04 -0.55
C SER A 42 2.15 -0.38 -2.04
N TYR A 43 3.23 -0.83 -2.70
CA TYR A 43 3.17 -1.33 -4.08
C TYR A 43 2.23 -2.54 -4.18
N ILE A 44 2.29 -3.47 -3.22
CA ILE A 44 1.34 -4.61 -3.15
C ILE A 44 -0.10 -4.09 -3.08
N SER A 45 -0.37 -3.12 -2.21
CA SER A 45 -1.71 -2.50 -2.11
C SER A 45 -2.13 -1.86 -3.44
N TYR A 46 -1.25 -1.11 -4.09
CA TYR A 46 -1.53 -0.48 -5.38
C TYR A 46 -1.83 -1.52 -6.47
N PHE A 47 -0.97 -2.54 -6.59
CA PHE A 47 -1.09 -3.62 -7.58
C PHE A 47 -2.47 -4.27 -7.56
N PHE A 48 -2.89 -4.75 -6.38
CA PHE A 48 -4.09 -5.56 -6.27
C PHE A 48 -5.40 -4.77 -6.28
N ASN A 49 -5.37 -3.48 -5.95
CA ASN A 49 -6.59 -2.69 -5.79
C ASN A 49 -6.79 -1.65 -6.91
N PHE A 50 -5.72 -1.13 -7.51
CA PHE A 50 -5.81 0.07 -8.37
C PHE A 50 -5.12 -0.03 -9.72
N ARG A 51 -4.15 -0.93 -9.93
CA ARG A 51 -3.35 -0.97 -11.17
C ARG A 51 -4.18 -1.02 -12.46
N ASN A 52 -5.32 -1.71 -12.44
CA ASN A 52 -6.19 -1.90 -13.60
C ASN A 52 -7.50 -1.09 -13.54
N ASN A 53 -7.63 -0.17 -12.59
CA ASN A 53 -8.87 0.57 -12.34
C ASN A 53 -8.63 2.08 -12.48
N ILE A 54 -9.67 2.83 -12.84
CA ILE A 54 -9.69 4.29 -12.71
C ILE A 54 -9.56 4.60 -11.22
N GLY A 55 -8.46 5.21 -10.80
CA GLY A 55 -8.11 5.30 -9.38
C GLY A 55 -6.85 6.13 -9.09
N PRO A 56 -6.39 6.13 -7.82
CA PRO A 56 -5.13 6.75 -7.41
C PRO A 56 -3.95 6.22 -8.23
N SER A 57 -2.98 7.09 -8.49
CA SER A 57 -1.77 6.73 -9.23
C SER A 57 -0.72 6.09 -8.31
N LEU A 58 0.38 5.58 -8.86
CA LEU A 58 1.45 4.96 -8.06
C LEU A 58 2.07 5.97 -7.08
N GLU A 59 2.14 7.24 -7.47
CA GLU A 59 2.66 8.37 -6.71
C GLU A 59 1.82 8.66 -5.44
N ASP A 60 0.53 8.28 -5.44
CA ASP A 60 -0.29 8.32 -4.24
C ASP A 60 0.11 7.24 -3.22
N PHE A 61 0.90 6.23 -3.59
CA PHE A 61 1.37 5.16 -2.70
C PHE A 61 2.86 5.31 -2.37
N ILE A 62 3.68 5.62 -3.36
CA ILE A 62 5.15 5.59 -3.27
C ILE A 62 5.72 6.94 -3.69
N ARG A 63 6.64 7.49 -2.88
CA ARG A 63 7.33 8.75 -3.22
C ARG A 63 8.49 8.49 -4.18
N PHE A 64 8.53 9.15 -5.33
CA PHE A 64 9.67 9.15 -6.24
C PHE A 64 9.56 10.35 -7.18
N ASP A 65 10.69 10.81 -7.71
CA ASP A 65 10.73 11.88 -8.72
C ASP A 65 10.85 11.27 -10.12
N HIS A 66 11.66 10.22 -10.24
CA HIS A 66 11.81 9.40 -11.44
C HIS A 66 11.49 7.94 -11.15
N ARG A 67 10.97 7.22 -12.15
CA ARG A 67 10.67 5.78 -12.01
C ARG A 67 11.90 4.94 -11.68
N SER A 68 13.09 5.39 -12.08
CA SER A 68 14.38 4.78 -11.73
C SER A 68 14.64 4.79 -10.22
N ASP A 69 14.11 5.77 -9.48
CA ASP A 69 14.32 5.91 -8.03
C ASP A 69 13.72 4.73 -7.24
N LEU A 70 12.81 3.96 -7.85
CA LEU A 70 12.26 2.75 -7.27
C LEU A 70 13.29 1.61 -7.22
N PHE A 71 14.30 1.66 -8.07
CA PHE A 71 15.31 0.62 -8.25
C PHE A 71 16.52 0.91 -7.35
N TYR A 72 17.06 -0.15 -6.76
CA TYR A 72 18.25 -0.04 -5.93
C TYR A 72 19.43 0.54 -6.72
N ASP A 73 20.04 1.60 -6.18
CA ASP A 73 21.09 2.40 -6.83
C ASP A 73 20.72 2.90 -8.25
N ASN A 74 19.42 3.10 -8.53
CA ASN A 74 18.89 3.43 -9.85
C ASN A 74 19.23 2.40 -10.95
N GLU A 75 19.60 1.17 -10.56
CA GLU A 75 19.98 0.10 -11.48
C GLU A 75 18.74 -0.56 -12.09
N VAL A 76 18.24 0.03 -13.17
CA VAL A 76 17.01 -0.40 -13.84
C VAL A 76 17.13 -1.73 -14.60
N SER A 77 18.36 -2.23 -14.83
CA SER A 77 18.56 -3.56 -15.43
C SER A 77 18.24 -4.69 -14.46
N GLN A 78 18.25 -4.42 -13.15
CA GLN A 78 17.94 -5.39 -12.11
C GLN A 78 16.47 -5.22 -11.67
N PRO A 79 15.59 -6.21 -11.89
CA PRO A 79 14.21 -6.09 -11.49
C PRO A 79 14.05 -6.01 -9.96
N ILE A 80 13.04 -5.27 -9.53
CA ILE A 80 12.58 -5.29 -8.14
C ILE A 80 11.83 -6.60 -7.91
N HIS A 81 12.07 -7.25 -6.77
CA HIS A 81 11.30 -8.40 -6.33
C HIS A 81 10.69 -8.15 -4.95
N ILE A 82 9.38 -8.34 -4.84
CA ILE A 82 8.63 -8.31 -3.59
C ILE A 82 7.91 -9.65 -3.45
N LYS A 83 8.44 -10.55 -2.61
CA LYS A 83 7.80 -11.82 -2.28
C LYS A 83 7.05 -11.70 -0.97
N PHE A 84 5.84 -12.23 -0.94
CA PHE A 84 4.99 -12.26 0.25
C PHE A 84 4.19 -13.56 0.27
N ASP A 85 4.41 -14.36 1.31
CA ASP A 85 3.87 -15.72 1.41
C ASP A 85 4.19 -16.58 0.16
N ASP A 86 3.16 -17.01 -0.57
CA ASP A 86 3.29 -17.80 -1.81
C ASP A 86 3.32 -16.94 -3.09
N TYR A 87 3.13 -15.62 -2.94
CA TYR A 87 3.13 -14.68 -4.04
C TYR A 87 4.49 -14.02 -4.24
N SER A 88 4.77 -13.64 -5.48
CA SER A 88 5.92 -12.84 -5.86
C SER A 88 5.51 -11.80 -6.89
N LEU A 89 5.81 -10.55 -6.61
CA LEU A 89 5.69 -9.45 -7.57
C LEU A 89 7.08 -9.10 -8.09
N GLN A 90 7.23 -9.12 -9.42
CA GLN A 90 8.44 -8.65 -10.09
C GLN A 90 8.12 -7.37 -10.84
N ILE A 91 8.90 -6.31 -10.64
CA ILE A 91 8.74 -5.03 -11.34
C ILE A 91 9.99 -4.78 -12.18
N ASN A 92 9.79 -4.59 -13.48
CA ASN A 92 10.83 -4.37 -14.47
C ASN A 92 10.69 -2.97 -15.07
N TYR A 93 11.82 -2.34 -15.36
CA TYR A 93 11.87 -1.08 -16.08
C TYR A 93 11.97 -1.34 -17.59
N LYS A 94 11.03 -0.81 -18.36
CA LYS A 94 11.07 -0.77 -19.83
C LYS A 94 10.86 0.68 -20.27
N GLU A 95 10.09 0.94 -21.34
CA GLU A 95 9.57 2.30 -21.63
C GLU A 95 8.69 2.83 -20.49
N GLN A 96 8.01 1.93 -19.78
CA GLN A 96 7.25 2.18 -18.55
C GLN A 96 7.53 1.06 -17.53
N LEU A 97 7.02 1.21 -16.30
CA LEU A 97 7.05 0.12 -15.34
C LEU A 97 6.17 -1.03 -15.83
N SER A 98 6.72 -2.24 -15.81
CA SER A 98 5.99 -3.46 -16.10
C SER A 98 6.14 -4.42 -14.95
N ASP A 99 5.02 -4.81 -14.35
CA ASP A 99 5.02 -5.69 -13.21
C ASP A 99 4.21 -6.97 -13.44
N GLU A 100 4.74 -8.07 -12.92
CA GLU A 100 4.33 -9.44 -13.16
C GLU A 100 4.11 -10.16 -11.82
N LEU A 101 2.94 -10.77 -11.65
CA LEU A 101 2.59 -11.50 -10.45
C LEU A 101 2.78 -13.00 -10.66
N TYR A 102 3.33 -13.66 -9.65
CA TYR A 102 3.51 -15.10 -9.60
C TYR A 102 2.88 -15.68 -8.34
N LEU A 103 2.37 -16.90 -8.43
CA LEU A 103 1.96 -17.73 -7.29
C LEU A 103 2.72 -19.05 -7.39
N LYS A 104 3.57 -19.36 -6.42
CA LYS A 104 4.43 -20.56 -6.43
C LYS A 104 5.13 -20.75 -7.79
N GLU A 105 5.78 -19.69 -8.27
CA GLU A 105 6.54 -19.64 -9.54
C GLU A 105 5.69 -19.68 -10.83
N ARG A 106 4.39 -19.95 -10.74
CA ARG A 106 3.48 -19.81 -11.87
C ARG A 106 3.11 -18.34 -12.06
N LYS A 107 3.37 -17.79 -13.26
CA LYS A 107 2.91 -16.46 -13.66
C LYS A 107 1.37 -16.43 -13.70
N LEU A 108 0.81 -15.38 -13.10
CA LEU A 108 -0.62 -15.11 -13.10
C LEU A 108 -0.94 -13.98 -14.07
N PHE A 109 -2.04 -14.13 -14.80
CA PHE A 109 -2.58 -13.13 -15.70
C PHE A 109 -3.76 -12.39 -15.03
N HIS A 110 -4.17 -11.30 -15.66
CA HIS A 110 -5.37 -10.58 -15.23
C HIS A 110 -6.58 -11.52 -15.23
N GLY A 111 -7.33 -11.56 -14.12
CA GLY A 111 -8.44 -12.50 -13.92
C GLY A 111 -8.08 -13.78 -13.17
N ASP A 112 -6.80 -14.16 -13.09
CA ASP A 112 -6.36 -15.35 -12.35
C ASP A 112 -6.38 -15.16 -10.82
N TYR A 113 -6.54 -13.92 -10.35
CA TYR A 113 -6.52 -13.57 -8.93
C TYR A 113 -7.67 -12.61 -8.58
N LYS A 114 -8.29 -12.82 -7.41
CA LYS A 114 -9.45 -12.05 -6.92
C LYS A 114 -9.06 -10.85 -6.02
N GLY A 115 -7.85 -10.32 -6.20
CA GLY A 115 -7.26 -9.32 -5.31
C GLY A 115 -6.60 -9.95 -4.08
N TYR A 116 -5.65 -9.22 -3.47
CA TYR A 116 -5.02 -9.61 -2.20
C TYR A 116 -5.57 -8.69 -1.10
N PRO A 117 -5.97 -9.22 0.07
CA PRO A 117 -6.65 -8.44 1.12
C PRO A 117 -5.67 -7.58 1.93
N PHE A 118 -4.77 -6.87 1.24
CA PHE A 118 -3.84 -5.93 1.82
C PHE A 118 -4.19 -4.51 1.35
N LYS A 119 -4.22 -3.58 2.29
CA LYS A 119 -4.56 -2.17 2.07
C LYS A 119 -3.55 -1.32 2.82
N TYR A 120 -2.89 -0.44 2.08
CA TYR A 120 -1.93 0.50 2.62
C TYR A 120 -2.60 1.83 2.94
N TYR A 121 -2.35 2.37 4.13
CA TYR A 121 -2.83 3.69 4.52
C TYR A 121 -1.65 4.57 4.94
N LYS A 122 -1.61 5.78 4.38
CA LYS A 122 -0.76 6.87 4.84
C LYS A 122 -1.64 8.04 5.25
N TYR A 123 -1.22 8.75 6.28
CA TYR A 123 -1.84 10.02 6.61
C TYR A 123 -1.59 11.02 5.48
N ARG A 124 -2.63 11.74 5.07
CA ARG A 124 -2.57 12.87 4.15
C ARG A 124 -3.53 13.91 4.68
N ASP A 125 -3.06 15.15 4.77
CA ASP A 125 -3.95 16.26 5.08
C ASP A 125 -4.91 16.45 3.90
N ARG A 126 -6.21 16.40 4.19
CA ARG A 126 -7.28 16.37 3.19
C ARG A 126 -8.41 17.29 3.61
N GLU A 127 -8.66 18.29 2.78
CA GLU A 127 -9.84 19.14 2.88
C GLU A 127 -11.04 18.55 2.12
N ILE A 128 -10.76 17.77 1.05
CA ILE A 128 -11.77 17.22 0.14
C ILE A 128 -11.80 15.69 0.22
N PHE A 129 -13.00 15.15 0.46
CA PHE A 129 -13.34 13.73 0.45
C PHE A 129 -14.32 13.46 -0.70
N ASP A 130 -13.80 13.14 -1.87
CA ASP A 130 -14.51 13.12 -3.16
C ASP A 130 -15.04 11.74 -3.55
N SER A 131 -14.96 10.74 -2.67
CA SER A 131 -15.37 9.37 -2.99
C SER A 131 -16.57 8.89 -2.19
N THR A 132 -17.48 8.22 -2.90
CA THR A 132 -18.69 7.58 -2.33
C THR A 132 -18.57 6.05 -2.27
N PHE A 133 -17.35 5.51 -2.34
CA PHE A 133 -17.13 4.07 -2.27
C PHE A 133 -17.59 3.52 -0.89
N PRO A 134 -18.50 2.53 -0.84
CA PRO A 134 -19.17 2.14 0.41
C PRO A 134 -18.47 1.06 1.24
N ASP A 135 -17.60 0.25 0.64
CA ASP A 135 -17.25 -1.04 1.25
C ASP A 135 -16.22 -0.91 2.38
N TYR A 136 -15.14 -0.18 2.12
CA TYR A 136 -14.01 -0.04 3.04
C TYR A 136 -13.32 1.30 2.82
N LEU A 137 -12.51 1.74 3.81
CA LEU A 137 -11.73 2.97 3.68
C LEU A 137 -10.79 2.85 2.48
N LEU A 138 -10.94 3.70 1.47
CA LEU A 138 -10.17 3.60 0.24
C LEU A 138 -8.68 3.92 0.48
N PRO A 139 -7.75 3.03 0.12
CA PRO A 139 -6.35 3.40 0.04
C PRO A 139 -6.11 4.51 -1.01
N SER A 140 -5.02 5.29 -0.91
CA SER A 140 -3.98 5.20 0.12
C SER A 140 -4.27 6.02 1.38
N ASP A 141 -5.33 6.81 1.41
CA ASP A 141 -5.50 7.86 2.43
C ASP A 141 -6.95 8.16 2.81
N GLY A 142 -7.91 7.33 2.36
CA GLY A 142 -9.27 7.35 2.87
C GLY A 142 -10.17 8.42 2.26
N ARG A 143 -10.09 8.68 0.95
CA ARG A 143 -10.93 9.68 0.25
C ARG A 143 -12.44 9.54 0.42
N ASN A 144 -12.91 8.37 0.85
CA ASN A 144 -14.32 8.08 1.14
C ASN A 144 -14.65 8.11 2.65
N LEU A 145 -13.74 8.54 3.53
CA LEU A 145 -13.94 8.51 4.98
C LEU A 145 -15.26 9.17 5.40
N PHE A 146 -15.57 10.34 4.84
CA PHE A 146 -16.81 11.05 5.17
C PHE A 146 -18.04 10.25 4.75
N PHE A 147 -18.04 9.71 3.53
CA PHE A 147 -19.14 8.86 3.06
C PHE A 147 -19.35 7.64 3.96
N LEU A 148 -18.26 6.98 4.40
CA LEU A 148 -18.35 5.84 5.32
C LEU A 148 -18.93 6.25 6.68
N LEU A 149 -18.52 7.38 7.25
CA LEU A 149 -19.05 7.85 8.54
C LEU A 149 -20.51 8.30 8.46
N LEU A 150 -20.94 8.83 7.31
CA LEU A 150 -22.33 9.21 7.09
C LEU A 150 -23.23 7.97 6.94
N THR A 151 -22.78 6.98 6.18
CA THR A 151 -23.59 5.82 5.80
C THR A 151 -23.50 4.65 6.78
N GLN A 152 -22.40 4.50 7.51
CA GLN A 152 -22.18 3.37 8.42
C GLN A 152 -22.33 3.79 9.89
N LYS A 153 -23.54 3.59 10.44
CA LYS A 153 -23.88 3.95 11.83
C LYS A 153 -22.88 3.37 12.86
N LYS A 154 -22.54 2.09 12.75
CA LYS A 154 -21.61 1.41 13.68
C LYS A 154 -20.21 2.04 13.67
N LEU A 155 -19.71 2.42 12.49
CA LEU A 155 -18.42 3.08 12.36
C LEU A 155 -18.46 4.48 12.98
N ARG A 156 -19.53 5.25 12.73
CA ARG A 156 -19.73 6.56 13.33
C ARG A 156 -19.77 6.50 14.86
N GLU A 157 -20.47 5.51 15.42
CA GLU A 157 -20.51 5.28 16.87
C GLU A 157 -19.12 4.95 17.43
N LEU A 158 -18.40 4.03 16.79
CA LEU A 158 -17.03 3.66 17.17
C LEU A 158 -16.09 4.88 17.20
N ILE A 159 -16.11 5.70 16.14
CA ILE A 159 -15.26 6.89 16.07
C ILE A 159 -15.71 7.96 17.08
N SER A 160 -17.01 8.13 17.28
CA SER A 160 -17.51 9.03 18.33
C SER A 160 -17.01 8.59 19.71
N ASP A 161 -17.04 7.29 20.01
CA ASP A 161 -16.55 6.75 21.28
C ASP A 161 -15.04 6.91 21.45
N LEU A 162 -14.27 6.79 20.36
CA LEU A 162 -12.82 7.03 20.36
C LEU A 162 -12.46 8.48 20.68
N LEU A 163 -13.30 9.44 20.25
CA LEU A 163 -13.06 10.88 20.41
C LEU A 163 -13.51 11.43 21.77
N LYS A 164 -14.52 10.80 22.41
CA LYS A 164 -15.08 11.23 23.70
C LYS A 164 -14.04 11.53 24.79
N PRO A 165 -13.00 10.68 25.02
CA PRO A 165 -12.00 10.94 26.06
C PRO A 165 -11.16 12.20 25.83
N PHE A 166 -11.20 12.77 24.62
CA PHE A 166 -10.46 13.97 24.23
C PHE A 166 -11.36 15.21 24.16
N ASP A 167 -12.62 15.13 24.63
CA ASP A 167 -13.64 16.18 24.50
C ASP A 167 -13.91 16.61 23.04
N LEU A 168 -13.67 15.70 22.10
CA LEU A 168 -13.88 15.89 20.67
C LEU A 168 -15.19 15.24 20.22
N SER A 169 -15.84 15.83 19.23
CA SER A 169 -17.06 15.30 18.60
C SER A 169 -16.99 15.36 17.07
N LEU A 170 -17.72 14.45 16.41
CA LEU A 170 -17.79 14.42 14.95
C LEU A 170 -18.72 15.54 14.44
N GLY A 171 -18.15 16.52 13.73
CA GLY A 171 -18.88 17.57 13.04
C GLY A 171 -19.49 17.15 11.70
N LEU A 172 -20.05 15.93 11.62
CA LEU A 172 -20.72 15.44 10.41
C LEU A 172 -22.15 16.00 10.38
N ARG A 173 -22.42 16.95 9.49
CA ARG A 173 -23.76 17.48 9.23
C ARG A 173 -24.36 16.85 7.98
#